data_AF-A0A2U1ARN9-F1
#
_entry.id   AF-A0A2U1ARN9-F1
#
_cell.length_a   1.000
_cell.length_b   1.000
_cell.length_c   1.000
_cell.angle_alpha   90.00
_cell.angle_beta   90.00
_cell.angle_gamma   90.00
#
_symmetry.space_group_name_H-M   'P 1'
#
loop_
_entity.id
_entity.type
_entity.pdbx_description
1 polymer ?
#
loop_
_entity_poly.entity_id
_entity_poly.type
_entity_poly.pdbx_seq_one_letter_code
_entity_poly.pdbx_strand_id
1 'polypeptide(L)' 'MKFLKILYLVFAAAMLVDLITSFYTTQEVFRVFFWETNIWWYRLYKLAFLLISVAAFWDQQKRGKLNNQ' A
#
# COMPACT_ATOMS: atom_id res chain seq x y z
N MET A 1 -9.04 -16.87 9.40
CA MET A 1 -9.14 -15.40 9.64
C MET A 1 -7.86 -14.75 10.15
N LYS A 2 -7.08 -15.32 11.09
CA LYS A 2 -5.84 -14.70 11.60
C LYS A 2 -4.73 -14.56 10.55
N PHE A 3 -4.58 -15.56 9.67
CA PHE A 3 -3.57 -15.56 8.59
C PHE A 3 -3.81 -14.44 7.56
N LEU A 4 -5.06 -14.24 7.09
CA LEU A 4 -5.36 -13.15 6.16
C LEU A 4 -5.02 -11.77 6.77
N LYS A 5 -5.34 -11.55 8.05
CA LYS A 5 -4.95 -10.30 8.73
C LYS A 5 -3.45 -10.05 8.71
N ILE A 6 -2.66 -11.07 9.08
CA ILE A 6 -1.20 -10.97 9.07
C ILE A 6 -0.69 -10.74 7.64
N LEU A 7 -1.27 -11.41 6.65
CA LEU A 7 -0.94 -11.22 5.24
C LEU A 7 -1.21 -9.78 4.78
N TYR A 8 -2.38 -9.20 5.08
CA TYR A 8 -2.68 -7.81 4.76
C TYR A 8 -1.74 -6.82 5.46
N LEU A 9 -1.32 -7.12 6.70
CA LEU A 9 -0.42 -6.26 7.46
C LEU A 9 1.00 -6.30 6.87
N VAL A 10 1.49 -7.49 6.51
CA VAL A 10 2.77 -7.65 5.81
C VAL A 10 2.72 -6.98 4.44
N PHE A 11 1.60 -7.11 3.71
CA PHE A 11 1.42 -6.47 2.41
C PHE A 11 1.39 -4.94 2.52
N ALA A 12 0.71 -4.40 3.53
CA ALA A 12 0.70 -2.97 3.81
C ALA A 12 2.09 -2.45 4.18
N ALA A 13 2.84 -3.18 5.01
CA ALA A 13 4.21 -2.83 5.36
C ALA A 13 5.15 -2.86 4.14
N ALA A 14 5.04 -3.90 3.29
CA ALA A 14 5.81 -4.00 2.06
C ALA A 14 5.51 -2.84 1.09
N MET A 15 4.23 -2.50 0.91
CA MET A 15 3.79 -1.35 0.11
C MET A 15 4.30 -0.01 0.67
N LEU A 16 4.40 0.12 1.99
CA LEU A 16 4.93 1.33 2.63
C LEU A 16 6.43 1.47 2.39
N VAL A 17 7.18 0.38 2.51
CA VAL A 17 8.60 0.34 2.17
C VAL A 17 8.80 0.67 0.69
N ASP A 18 8.03 0.04 -0.20
CA ASP A 18 8.07 0.27 -1.65
C ASP A 18 7.79 1.73 -2.03
N LEU A 19 6.79 2.33 -1.38
CA LEU A 19 6.46 3.75 -1.52
C LEU A 19 7.64 4.63 -1.09
N ILE A 20 8.23 4.37 0.09
CA ILE A 20 9.38 5.15 0.58
C ILE A 20 10.58 4.99 -0.35
N THR A 21 10.91 3.77 -0.78
CA THR A 21 12.04 3.54 -1.70
C THR A 21 11.84 4.21 -3.06
N SER A 22 10.59 4.40 -3.49
CA SER A 22 10.24 5.18 -4.68
C SER A 22 10.56 6.68 -4.56
N PHE A 23 10.73 7.20 -3.33
CA PHE A 23 11.23 8.57 -3.13
C PHE A 23 12.74 8.71 -3.37
N TYR A 24 13.51 7.65 -3.10
CA TYR A 24 14.98 7.69 -3.10
C TYR A 24 15.61 7.01 -4.32
N THR A 25 14.86 6.18 -5.05
CA THR A 25 15.38 5.44 -6.21
C THR A 25 15.24 6.24 -7.50
N THR A 26 16.35 6.87 -7.92
CA THR A 26 16.45 7.65 -9.17
C THR A 26 16.24 6.80 -10.43
N GLN A 27 16.40 5.47 -10.35
CA GLN A 27 16.13 4.56 -11.47
C GLN A 27 14.64 4.45 -11.83
N GLU A 28 13.73 4.54 -10.84
CA GLU A 28 12.29 4.62 -11.13
C GLU A 28 11.94 5.96 -11.78
N VAL A 29 12.60 7.04 -11.35
CA VAL A 29 12.43 8.38 -11.95
C VAL A 29 12.74 8.34 -13.44
N PHE A 30 13.81 7.66 -13.85
CA PHE A 30 14.15 7.50 -15.28
C PHE A 30 13.12 6.71 -16.09
N ARG A 31 12.56 5.64 -15.50
CA ARG A 31 11.59 4.78 -16.19
C ARG A 31 10.22 5.45 -16.31
N VAL A 32 9.84 6.23 -15.30
CA VAL A 32 8.58 7.00 -15.27
C VAL A 32 8.66 8.25 -16.15
N PHE A 33 9.83 8.89 -16.27
CA PHE A 33 10.08 9.96 -17.24
C PHE A 33 9.85 9.50 -18.69
N PHE A 34 10.26 8.27 -19.02
CA PHE A 34 10.08 7.65 -20.34
C PHE A 34 8.62 7.35 -20.70
N TRP A 35 7.73 7.30 -19.70
CA TRP A 35 6.30 7.01 -19.87
C TRP A 35 5.43 8.27 -19.81
N GLU A 36 6.04 9.48 -19.79
CA GLU A 36 5.38 10.79 -19.63
C GLU A 36 4.37 10.86 -18.47
N THR A 37 4.43 9.90 -17.55
CA THR A 37 3.49 9.81 -16.44
C THR A 37 4.09 10.60 -15.30
N ASN A 38 3.41 11.65 -14.84
CA ASN A 38 3.93 12.49 -13.78
C ASN A 38 4.27 11.62 -12.55
N ILE A 39 5.53 11.66 -12.09
CA ILE A 39 6.03 10.89 -10.93
C ILE A 39 5.16 11.11 -9.68
N TRP A 40 4.56 12.29 -9.57
CA TRP A 40 3.61 12.63 -8.52
C TRP A 40 2.33 11.82 -8.60
N TRP A 41 1.83 11.55 -9.81
CA TRP A 41 0.66 10.70 -10.03
C TRP A 41 0.94 9.25 -9.63
N TYR A 42 2.10 8.73 -10.00
CA TYR A 42 2.54 7.39 -9.59
C TYR A 42 2.59 7.23 -8.05
N ARG A 43 3.13 8.24 -7.36
CA ARG A 43 3.17 8.28 -5.89
C ARG A 43 1.78 8.39 -5.27
N LEU A 44 0.89 9.15 -5.89
CA LEU A 44 -0.51 9.30 -5.46
C LEU A 44 -1.28 7.98 -5.59
N TYR A 45 -1.07 7.23 -6.68
CA TYR A 45 -1.62 5.88 -6.85
C TYR A 45 -1.10 4.91 -5.79
N LYS A 46 0.21 4.89 -5.53
CA LYS A 46 0.79 4.05 -4.45
C LYS A 46 0.19 4.41 -3.08
N LEU A 47 0.04 5.70 -2.78
CA LEU A 47 -0.61 6.17 -1.54
C LEU A 47 -2.07 5.72 -1.44
N ALA A 48 -2.84 5.86 -2.52
CA ALA A 48 -4.23 5.43 -2.56
C ALA A 48 -4.35 3.92 -2.33
N PHE A 49 -3.50 3.11 -2.97
CA PHE A 49 -3.46 1.66 -2.79
C PHE A 49 -3.11 1.26 -1.35
N LEU A 50 -2.17 1.97 -0.74
CA LEU A 50 -1.77 1.76 0.64
C LEU A 50 -2.93 2.07 1.60
N LEU A 51 -3.62 3.19 1.39
CA LEU A 51 -4.79 3.58 2.17
C LEU A 51 -5.94 2.57 2.05
N ILE A 52 -6.21 2.06 0.84
CA ILE A 52 -7.21 1.01 0.61
C ILE A 52 -6.83 -0.26 1.36
N SER A 53 -5.56 -0.66 1.32
CA SER A 53 -5.06 -1.86 2.01
C SER A 53 -5.20 -1.74 3.54
N VAL A 54 -4.86 -0.58 4.09
CA VAL A 54 -5.03 -0.28 5.52
C VAL A 54 -6.52 -0.23 5.92
N ALA A 55 -7.36 0.39 5.10
CA ALA A 55 -8.81 0.44 5.32
C ALA A 55 -9.44 -0.95 5.30
N ALA A 56 -9.06 -1.80 4.34
CA ALA A 56 -9.51 -3.19 4.27
C ALA A 56 -9.07 -4.00 5.49
N PHE A 57 -7.84 -3.80 5.96
CA PHE A 57 -7.35 -4.42 7.20
C PHE A 57 -8.16 -3.98 8.42
N TRP A 58 -8.47 -2.67 8.53
CA TRP A 58 -9.26 -2.14 9.64
C TRP A 58 -10.71 -2.63 9.62
N ASP A 59 -11.34 -2.71 8.44
CA ASP A 59 -12.69 -3.27 8.29
C ASP A 59 -12.73 -4.75 8.68
N GLN A 60 -11.74 -5.55 8.25
CA GLN A 60 -11.58 -6.92 8.73
C GLN A 60 -11.34 -7.00 10.24
N GLN A 61 -10.64 -6.03 10.83
CA GLN A 61 -10.45 -5.96 12.28
C GLN A 61 -11.76 -5.69 13.00
N LYS A 62 -12.59 -4.78 12.49
CA LYS A 62 -13.90 -4.44 13.04
C LYS A 62 -14.87 -5.62 12.93
N ARG A 63 -14.96 -6.26 11.77
CA ARG A 63 -15.78 -7.48 11.57
C ARG A 63 -15.33 -8.65 12.44
N GLY A 64 -14.02 -8.83 12.61
CA GLY A 64 -13.48 -9.86 13.50
C GLY A 64 -13.73 -9.61 15.00
N LYS A 65 -13.94 -8.35 15.42
CA LYS A 65 -14.38 -8.02 16.79
C LYS A 65 -15.89 -8.26 16.97
N LEU A 66 -16.71 -7.97 15.95
CA LEU A 66 -18.15 -8.21 15.95
C LEU A 66 -18.52 -9.71 15.94
N ASN A 67 -17.73 -10.57 15.29
CA ASN A 67 -17.99 -12.01 15.22
C ASN A 67 -17.52 -12.81 16.46
N ASN A 68 -16.93 -12.14 17.45
CA ASN A 68 -16.48 -12.73 18.72
C ASN A 68 -17.29 -12.23 19.93
N GLN A 69 -18.38 -11.47 19.70
CA GLN A 69 -19.44 -11.21 20.68
C GLN A 69 -20.61 -12.17 20.41
#